data_AF-A0A2N2HFI6-F1
#
_entry.id   AF-A0A2N2HFI6-F1
#
_cell.length_a   1.000
_cell.length_b   1.000
_cell.length_c   1.000
_cell.angle_alpha   90.00
_cell.angle_beta   90.00
_cell.angle_gamma   90.00
#
_symmetry.space_group_name_H-M   'P 1'
#
loop_
_entity.id
_entity.type
_entity.pdbx_description
1 polymer ?
#
loop_
_entity_poly.entity_id
_entity_poly.type
_entity_poly.pdbx_seq_one_letter_code
_entity_poly.pdbx_strand_id
1 'polypeptide(L)'
;EDWLAAKAGAEVESLGTARLQELLAGDSRRELEKIIFEDLSLAEQVESFEGVTRLVHFTRDLLVLLNNFVAFRDFYAQDRKAIFQAGTLYLDGRACELCVRVASPDTHATLAALSQTYLTYCRCTRRGSTEQMHIAAAFTGGDSDNLMVGRNGIFYDRNGNDWDATIVKIVEHPISVRQAFLSPYKRIGRMIGEQIAKFAAAKDSAVDTAAGSKLSGMAPGADPAKPPTPFDVGKFAGIFAAIGLALGALGTALASVMSGFLTMPVWQMPLVVGGLVLMISGPSMIIAYLKLRQRNLAPILDAGGWAVNTKARINIPFGTTLTTLAELPMGAKRSTVDPFADKKTPWKKWAVLLALFVALGMAWDKGYIQQIFANAR
;
A
#
# COMPACT_ATOMS: atom_id res chain seq x y z
N GLU A 1 31.75 36.62 -38.21
CA GLU A 1 30.99 37.21 -37.08
C GLU A 1 31.85 37.40 -35.83
N ASP A 2 32.92 36.63 -35.66
CA ASP A 2 33.86 36.72 -34.52
C ASP A 2 34.53 38.10 -34.29
N TRP A 3 34.67 38.94 -35.32
CA TRP A 3 35.27 40.28 -35.18
C TRP A 3 34.39 41.29 -34.42
N LEU A 4 33.06 41.13 -34.48
CA LEU A 4 32.09 41.97 -33.76
C LEU A 4 32.08 41.62 -32.26
N ALA A 5 32.32 40.35 -31.92
CA ALA A 5 32.44 39.89 -30.54
C ALA A 5 33.76 40.34 -29.87
N ALA A 6 34.81 40.63 -30.65
CA ALA A 6 36.10 41.12 -30.17
C ALA A 6 36.17 42.67 -30.02
N LYS A 7 35.04 43.36 -30.19
CA LYS A 7 34.99 44.83 -30.11
C LYS A 7 35.22 45.30 -28.67
N ALA A 8 36.37 45.90 -28.42
CA ALA A 8 36.69 46.49 -27.13
C ALA A 8 35.71 47.62 -26.78
N GLY A 9 35.09 47.55 -25.60
CA GLY A 9 34.16 48.59 -25.11
C GLY A 9 32.72 48.46 -25.61
N ALA A 10 32.32 47.32 -26.18
CA ALA A 10 30.93 47.07 -26.62
C ALA A 10 29.89 47.31 -25.50
N GLU A 11 30.24 47.04 -24.23
CA GLU A 11 29.36 47.25 -23.07
C GLU A 11 29.02 48.71 -22.79
N VAL A 12 29.92 49.64 -23.13
CA VAL A 12 29.77 51.09 -22.85
C VAL A 12 29.44 51.90 -24.10
N GLU A 13 29.37 51.27 -25.28
CA GLU A 13 29.11 51.93 -26.56
C GLU A 13 27.74 52.63 -26.59
N SER A 14 26.73 52.05 -25.93
CA SER A 14 25.38 52.60 -25.84
C SER A 14 25.30 53.95 -25.11
N LEU A 15 26.32 54.30 -24.31
CA LEU A 15 26.37 55.57 -23.57
C LEU A 15 26.69 56.77 -24.49
N GLY A 16 27.30 56.53 -25.66
CA GLY A 16 27.71 57.57 -26.61
C GLY A 16 28.98 58.34 -26.19
N THR A 17 29.68 58.89 -27.18
CA THR A 17 30.99 59.53 -27.00
C THR A 17 30.95 60.76 -26.10
N ALA A 18 29.90 61.57 -26.20
CA ALA A 18 29.74 62.78 -25.38
C ALA A 18 29.63 62.46 -23.88
N ARG A 19 28.82 61.45 -23.51
CA ARG A 19 28.66 61.03 -22.12
C ARG A 19 29.92 60.37 -21.56
N LEU A 20 30.64 59.60 -22.39
CA LEU A 20 31.92 59.00 -22.00
C LEU A 20 32.98 60.06 -21.70
N GLN A 21 33.07 61.11 -22.53
CA GLN A 21 33.98 62.24 -22.28
C GLN A 21 33.59 63.02 -21.01
N GLU A 22 32.30 63.22 -20.77
CA GLU A 22 31.80 63.84 -19.54
C GLU A 22 32.17 63.02 -18.29
N LEU A 23 31.96 61.71 -18.31
CA LEU A 23 32.31 60.80 -17.21
C LEU A 23 33.82 60.69 -16.97
N LEU A 24 34.63 60.79 -18.02
CA LEU A 24 36.10 60.79 -17.93
C LEU A 24 36.65 62.14 -17.45
N ALA A 25 35.98 63.25 -17.76
CA ALA A 25 36.38 64.59 -17.33
C ALA A 25 35.89 64.93 -15.92
N GLY A 26 34.83 64.27 -15.44
CA GLY A 26 34.26 64.46 -14.11
C GLY A 26 34.93 63.61 -13.02
N ASP A 27 34.49 63.80 -11.78
CA ASP A 27 35.00 63.10 -10.59
C ASP A 27 34.34 61.72 -10.35
N SER A 28 33.50 61.24 -11.26
CA SER A 28 32.70 60.02 -11.08
C SER A 28 33.54 58.79 -10.74
N ARG A 29 34.75 58.67 -11.31
CA ARG A 29 35.70 57.61 -10.95
C ARG A 29 36.17 57.73 -9.50
N ARG A 30 36.51 58.94 -9.06
CA ARG A 30 37.02 59.21 -7.72
C ARG A 30 35.94 59.01 -6.66
N GLU A 31 34.71 59.40 -6.95
CA GLU A 31 33.56 59.15 -6.08
C GLU A 31 33.28 57.64 -5.95
N LEU A 32 33.33 56.90 -7.05
CA LEU A 32 33.15 55.45 -7.05
C LEU A 32 34.29 54.73 -6.30
N GLU A 33 35.54 55.13 -6.51
CA GLU A 33 36.69 54.61 -5.76
C GLU A 33 36.57 54.90 -4.25
N LYS A 34 36.04 56.08 -3.88
CA LYS A 34 35.78 56.42 -2.48
C LYS A 34 34.73 55.50 -1.85
N ILE A 35 33.60 55.26 -2.53
CA ILE A 35 32.55 54.37 -2.04
C ILE A 35 33.07 52.93 -1.92
N ILE A 36 33.82 52.44 -2.90
CA ILE A 36 34.44 51.11 -2.85
C ILE A 36 35.40 51.01 -1.65
N PHE A 37 36.21 52.05 -1.41
CA PHE A 37 37.12 52.07 -0.27
C PHE A 37 36.37 52.07 1.07
N GLU A 38 35.29 52.84 1.19
CA GLU A 38 34.43 52.85 2.38
C GLU A 38 33.80 51.46 2.63
N ASP A 39 33.30 50.78 1.59
CA ASP A 39 32.73 49.44 1.70
C ASP A 39 33.79 48.38 2.08
N LEU A 40 34.96 48.42 1.42
CA LEU A 40 36.07 47.53 1.74
C LEU A 40 36.60 47.73 3.17
N SER A 41 36.49 48.94 3.73
CA SER A 41 36.90 49.21 5.11
C SER A 41 36.05 48.46 6.15
N LEU A 42 34.83 48.08 5.77
CA LEU A 42 33.89 47.32 6.61
C LEU A 42 33.94 45.81 6.37
N ALA A 43 34.75 45.34 5.41
CA ALA A 43 34.77 43.94 4.98
C ALA A 43 35.01 42.97 6.15
N GLU A 44 35.95 43.27 7.05
CA GLU A 44 36.25 42.43 8.23
C GLU A 44 35.05 42.31 9.19
N GLN A 45 34.28 43.40 9.35
CA GLN A 45 33.07 43.40 10.19
C GLN A 45 31.96 42.56 9.55
N VAL A 46 31.81 42.66 8.22
CA VAL A 46 30.82 41.86 7.48
C VAL A 46 31.17 40.38 7.51
N GLU A 47 32.45 40.03 7.39
CA GLU A 47 32.91 38.64 7.52
C GLU A 47 32.63 38.08 8.93
N SER A 48 32.75 38.91 9.97
CA SER A 48 32.39 38.53 11.34
C SER A 48 30.91 38.17 11.50
N PHE A 49 30.01 38.74 10.68
CA PHE A 49 28.58 38.40 10.71
C PHE A 49 28.31 36.96 10.28
N GLU A 50 29.11 36.39 9.38
CA GLU A 50 28.99 34.97 9.02
C GLU A 50 29.32 34.09 10.23
N GLY A 51 30.37 34.43 10.97
CA GLY A 51 30.75 33.75 12.21
C GLY A 51 29.67 33.80 13.27
N VAL A 52 29.07 34.98 13.51
CA VAL A 52 27.94 35.15 14.44
C VAL A 52 26.72 34.35 13.97
N THR A 53 26.38 34.41 12.69
CA THR A 53 25.25 33.67 12.10
C THR A 53 25.44 32.16 12.30
N ARG A 54 26.65 31.66 12.03
CA ARG A 54 27.01 30.26 12.26
C ARG A 54 26.90 29.86 13.73
N LEU A 55 27.37 30.71 14.64
CA LEU A 55 27.25 30.48 16.09
C LEU A 55 25.79 30.43 16.54
N VAL A 56 24.94 31.32 16.03
CA VAL A 56 23.49 31.33 16.32
C VAL A 56 22.84 30.04 15.81
N HIS A 57 23.16 29.60 14.60
CA HIS A 57 22.65 28.31 14.09
C HIS A 57 23.14 27.12 14.92
N PHE A 58 24.40 27.11 15.36
CA PHE A 58 24.89 26.03 16.21
C PHE A 58 24.24 26.02 17.58
N THR A 59 24.04 27.17 18.20
CA THR A 59 23.42 27.23 19.53
C THR A 59 21.93 26.93 19.50
N ARG A 60 21.20 27.35 18.46
CA ARG A 60 19.76 27.15 18.33
C ARG A 60 19.39 25.79 17.74
N ASP A 61 20.03 25.39 16.64
CA ASP A 61 19.52 24.32 15.76
C ASP A 61 20.34 23.02 15.84
N LEU A 62 21.62 23.06 16.27
CA LEU A 62 22.50 21.89 16.22
C LEU A 62 21.97 20.72 17.06
N LEU A 63 21.50 20.98 18.28
CA LEU A 63 20.99 19.92 19.15
C LEU A 63 19.74 19.26 18.55
N VAL A 64 18.85 20.06 17.95
CA VAL A 64 17.64 19.59 17.28
C VAL A 64 18.01 18.76 16.06
N LEU A 65 18.96 19.23 15.24
CA LEU A 65 19.48 18.49 14.09
C LEU A 65 20.09 17.15 14.51
N LEU A 66 20.98 17.13 15.52
CA LEU A 66 21.62 15.90 15.99
C LEU A 66 20.61 14.88 16.52
N ASN A 67 19.58 15.34 17.25
CA ASN A 67 18.52 14.46 17.78
C ASN A 67 17.60 13.91 16.69
N ASN A 68 17.48 14.57 15.53
CA ASN A 68 16.57 14.15 14.46
C ASN A 68 17.26 13.45 13.27
N PHE A 69 18.54 13.73 13.05
CA PHE A 69 19.28 13.25 11.89
C PHE A 69 20.37 12.22 12.22
N VAL A 70 21.05 12.38 13.36
CA VAL A 70 22.14 11.48 13.76
C VAL A 70 21.63 10.38 14.70
N ALA A 71 21.04 10.79 15.83
CA ALA A 71 20.59 9.85 16.86
C ALA A 71 19.14 9.37 16.66
N PHE A 72 18.31 10.11 15.92
CA PHE A 72 16.86 9.88 15.82
C PHE A 72 16.14 9.79 17.18
N ARG A 73 16.71 10.42 18.23
CA ARG A 73 16.15 10.42 19.58
C ARG A 73 14.72 10.93 19.60
N ASP A 74 14.42 12.00 18.87
CA ASP A 74 13.09 12.60 18.83
C ASP A 74 12.08 11.72 18.07
N PHE A 75 12.55 10.76 17.27
CA PHE A 75 11.67 9.79 16.62
C PHE A 75 11.31 8.63 17.55
N TYR A 76 12.27 8.16 18.35
CA TYR A 76 12.05 7.06 19.29
C TYR A 76 11.42 7.50 20.62
N ALA A 77 11.47 8.80 20.92
CA ALA A 77 10.83 9.35 22.10
C ALA A 77 9.32 9.55 21.84
N GLN A 78 8.48 9.15 22.80
CA GLN A 78 7.02 9.26 22.68
C GLN A 78 6.50 10.68 23.00
N ASP A 79 7.32 11.51 23.64
CA ASP A 79 6.94 12.83 24.12
C ASP A 79 7.01 13.91 23.04
N ARG A 80 7.76 13.66 21.96
CA ARG A 80 8.05 14.65 20.92
C ARG A 80 7.92 14.04 19.53
N LYS A 81 7.58 14.90 18.56
CA LYS A 81 7.51 14.53 17.14
C LYS A 81 8.80 14.92 16.44
N ALA A 82 9.39 13.97 15.71
CA ALA A 82 10.58 14.20 14.91
C ALA A 82 10.33 15.25 13.81
N ILE A 83 11.38 15.90 13.31
CA ILE A 83 11.27 16.98 12.30
C ILE A 83 10.58 16.50 11.02
N PHE A 84 10.88 15.29 10.57
CA PHE A 84 10.29 14.70 9.35
C PHE A 84 8.84 14.22 9.54
N GLN A 85 8.33 14.13 10.77
CA GLN A 85 6.93 13.80 11.02
C GLN A 85 6.07 15.03 10.75
N ALA A 86 5.36 14.99 9.63
CA ALA A 86 4.53 16.07 9.13
C ALA A 86 3.22 16.25 9.92
N GLY A 87 2.75 15.24 10.65
CA GLY A 87 1.43 15.30 11.28
C GLY A 87 0.84 13.92 11.55
N THR A 88 -0.48 13.88 11.72
CA THR A 88 -1.22 12.64 12.01
C THR A 88 -2.32 12.45 10.97
N LEU A 89 -2.33 11.29 10.30
CA LEU A 89 -3.38 10.90 9.36
C LEU A 89 -4.42 10.04 10.07
N TYR A 90 -5.68 10.43 9.99
CA TYR A 90 -6.81 9.62 10.41
C TYR A 90 -7.47 8.96 9.21
N LEU A 91 -7.41 7.63 9.15
CA LEU A 91 -7.98 6.86 8.05
C LEU A 91 -8.41 5.47 8.54
N ASP A 92 -9.61 5.05 8.16
CA ASP A 92 -10.16 3.72 8.50
C ASP A 92 -10.16 3.40 10.01
N GLY A 93 -10.50 4.37 10.85
CA GLY A 93 -10.51 4.18 12.31
C GLY A 93 -9.10 3.99 12.90
N ARG A 94 -8.08 4.56 12.26
CA ARG A 94 -6.68 4.52 12.73
C ARG A 94 -6.09 5.90 12.69
N ALA A 95 -5.18 6.15 13.63
CA ALA A 95 -4.34 7.34 13.65
C ALA A 95 -2.90 6.93 13.31
N CYS A 96 -2.41 7.35 12.15
CA CYS A 96 -1.03 7.12 11.70
C CYS A 96 -0.18 8.35 12.01
N GLU A 97 0.82 8.18 12.87
CA GLU A 97 1.69 9.28 13.33
C GLU A 97 2.98 9.40 12.50
N LEU A 98 3.40 8.32 11.84
CA LEU A 98 4.51 8.38 10.89
C LEU A 98 4.00 8.81 9.51
N CYS A 99 3.87 10.13 9.35
CA CYS A 99 3.56 10.77 8.08
C CYS A 99 4.73 11.66 7.65
N VAL A 100 5.23 11.49 6.42
CA VAL A 100 6.32 12.29 5.86
C VAL A 100 5.81 13.06 4.64
N ARG A 101 6.20 14.32 4.48
CA ARG A 101 5.87 15.10 3.27
C ARG A 101 6.70 14.60 2.09
N VAL A 102 6.06 14.47 0.94
CA VAL A 102 6.65 13.93 -0.27
C VAL A 102 6.39 14.90 -1.42
N ALA A 103 7.38 15.12 -2.28
CA ALA A 103 7.20 15.94 -3.48
C ALA A 103 6.44 15.18 -4.57
N SER A 104 6.87 13.94 -4.88
CA SER A 104 6.21 13.06 -5.85
C SER A 104 6.00 11.65 -5.27
N PRO A 105 4.76 11.15 -5.17
CA PRO A 105 4.46 9.80 -4.71
C PRO A 105 5.15 8.70 -5.53
N ASP A 106 5.33 8.91 -6.83
CA ASP A 106 5.82 7.88 -7.73
C ASP A 106 7.31 7.65 -7.62
N THR A 107 8.10 8.73 -7.56
CA THR A 107 9.55 8.64 -7.34
C THR A 107 9.86 8.13 -5.94
N HIS A 108 9.08 8.54 -4.96
CA HIS A 108 9.28 8.14 -3.58
C HIS A 108 8.97 6.65 -3.34
N ALA A 109 7.93 6.11 -3.99
CA ALA A 109 7.48 4.74 -3.82
C ALA A 109 8.53 3.68 -4.20
N THR A 110 9.40 3.96 -5.17
CA THR A 110 10.41 2.99 -5.65
C THR A 110 11.46 2.70 -4.59
N LEU A 111 12.02 3.74 -3.97
CA LEU A 111 13.04 3.61 -2.92
C LEU A 111 12.41 3.23 -1.58
N ALA A 112 11.25 3.80 -1.25
CA ALA A 112 10.58 3.53 0.02
C ALA A 112 10.06 2.09 0.14
N ALA A 113 9.87 1.34 -0.96
CA ALA A 113 9.55 -0.09 -0.90
C ALA A 113 10.63 -0.93 -0.20
N LEU A 114 11.89 -0.46 -0.16
CA LEU A 114 12.97 -1.12 0.58
C LEU A 114 12.80 -1.05 2.10
N SER A 115 11.97 -0.13 2.60
CA SER A 115 11.69 0.07 4.04
C SER A 115 10.94 -1.08 4.70
N GLN A 116 10.37 -2.02 3.92
CA GLN A 116 9.50 -3.11 4.39
C GLN A 116 8.29 -2.66 5.24
N THR A 117 7.86 -1.41 5.06
CA THR A 117 6.73 -0.81 5.77
C THR A 117 5.55 -0.65 4.82
N TYR A 118 4.31 -0.88 5.30
CA TYR A 118 3.12 -0.63 4.48
C TYR A 118 2.91 0.88 4.39
N LEU A 119 2.99 1.43 3.19
CA LEU A 119 2.93 2.87 2.97
C LEU A 119 1.74 3.21 2.09
N THR A 120 0.95 4.20 2.50
CA THR A 120 -0.07 4.80 1.64
C THR A 120 0.33 6.23 1.32
N TYR A 121 0.32 6.57 0.05
CA TYR A 121 0.52 7.92 -0.43
C TYR A 121 -0.81 8.61 -0.55
N CYS A 122 -0.96 9.72 0.14
CA CYS A 122 -2.18 10.52 0.13
C CYS A 122 -1.91 11.87 -0.54
N ARG A 123 -2.83 12.29 -1.41
CA ARG A 123 -2.94 13.67 -1.86
C ARG A 123 -3.81 14.40 -0.85
N CYS A 124 -3.25 15.44 -0.24
CA CYS A 124 -3.93 16.25 0.74
C CYS A 124 -4.28 17.60 0.11
N THR A 125 -5.54 17.98 0.20
CA THR A 125 -6.05 19.28 -0.27
C THR A 125 -6.67 20.05 0.89
N ARG A 126 -6.41 21.34 0.95
CA ARG A 126 -6.99 22.17 2.01
C ARG A 126 -8.38 22.64 1.63
N ARG A 127 -9.33 22.53 2.56
CA ARG A 127 -10.70 22.98 2.33
C ARG A 127 -10.72 24.51 2.16
N GLY A 128 -11.18 24.98 1.00
CA GLY A 128 -11.26 26.42 0.70
C GLY A 128 -9.95 27.07 0.24
N SER A 129 -8.89 26.30 0.00
CA SER A 129 -7.64 26.78 -0.60
C SER A 129 -7.22 25.86 -1.76
N THR A 130 -6.44 26.39 -2.71
CA THR A 130 -5.85 25.63 -3.82
C THR A 130 -4.53 24.95 -3.42
N GLU A 131 -4.12 25.06 -2.17
CA GLU A 131 -2.93 24.39 -1.64
C GLU A 131 -3.09 22.86 -1.69
N GLN A 132 -2.07 22.21 -2.25
CA GLN A 132 -1.99 20.76 -2.32
C GLN A 132 -0.65 20.31 -1.74
N MET A 133 -0.66 19.17 -1.05
CA MET A 133 0.54 18.51 -0.61
C MET A 133 0.40 16.99 -0.75
N HIS A 134 1.52 16.29 -0.89
CA HIS A 134 1.54 14.85 -0.85
C HIS A 134 2.22 14.37 0.42
N ILE A 135 1.67 13.32 1.02
CA ILE A 135 2.24 12.68 2.20
C ILE A 135 2.37 11.18 1.98
N ALA A 136 3.41 10.59 2.56
CA ALA A 136 3.51 9.15 2.76
C ALA A 136 3.19 8.83 4.22
N ALA A 137 2.12 8.08 4.44
CA ALA A 137 1.72 7.61 5.76
C ALA A 137 2.06 6.13 5.92
N ALA A 138 2.74 5.79 7.02
CA ALA A 138 3.09 4.42 7.36
C ALA A 138 2.03 3.77 8.25
N PHE A 139 1.60 2.58 7.83
CA PHE A 139 0.69 1.73 8.58
C PHE A 139 1.49 0.61 9.23
N THR A 140 1.66 0.71 10.54
CA THR A 140 2.44 -0.24 11.33
C THR A 140 1.57 -1.10 12.25
N GLY A 141 0.27 -0.79 12.35
CA GLY A 141 -0.74 -1.53 13.11
C GLY A 141 -2.08 -1.67 12.35
N GLY A 142 -2.84 -2.72 12.69
CA GLY A 142 -4.14 -3.05 12.07
C GLY A 142 -4.07 -4.07 10.93
N ASP A 143 -5.01 -3.96 9.98
CA ASP A 143 -5.15 -4.81 8.78
C ASP A 143 -5.08 -4.00 7.47
N SER A 144 -5.06 -4.64 6.30
CA SER A 144 -5.01 -3.92 5.01
C SER A 144 -6.33 -3.96 4.24
N ASP A 145 -7.40 -4.48 4.84
CA ASP A 145 -8.59 -4.89 4.08
C ASP A 145 -9.34 -3.69 3.49
N ASN A 146 -9.34 -2.57 4.22
CA ASN A 146 -10.05 -1.35 3.87
C ASN A 146 -9.17 -0.26 3.25
N LEU A 147 -7.89 -0.54 3.05
CA LEU A 147 -6.92 0.40 2.48
C LEU A 147 -6.92 0.25 0.96
N MET A 148 -7.69 1.11 0.29
CA MET A 148 -7.85 1.10 -1.17
C MET A 148 -7.55 2.49 -1.75
N VAL A 149 -7.00 2.51 -2.96
CA VAL A 149 -6.82 3.76 -3.71
C VAL A 149 -8.17 4.43 -3.90
N GLY A 150 -8.24 5.75 -3.68
CA GLY A 150 -9.46 6.54 -3.69
C GLY A 150 -10.18 6.67 -2.35
N ARG A 151 -9.75 5.96 -1.29
CA ARG A 151 -10.32 6.16 0.05
C ARG A 151 -9.90 7.51 0.61
N ASN A 152 -10.85 8.18 1.26
CA ASN A 152 -10.63 9.46 1.91
C ASN A 152 -10.32 9.29 3.40
N GLY A 153 -9.54 10.22 3.94
CA GLY A 153 -9.20 10.39 5.33
C GLY A 153 -8.94 11.86 5.64
N ILE A 154 -8.59 12.16 6.88
CA ILE A 154 -8.31 13.53 7.33
C ILE A 154 -6.89 13.57 7.87
N PHE A 155 -6.09 14.49 7.37
CA PHE A 155 -4.73 14.71 7.85
C PHE A 155 -4.64 16.01 8.65
N TYR A 156 -4.05 15.94 9.84
CA TYR A 156 -3.74 17.10 10.64
C TYR A 156 -2.23 17.37 10.61
N ASP A 157 -1.86 18.54 10.13
CA ASP A 157 -0.46 19.01 10.11
C ASP A 157 0.03 19.32 11.54
N ARG A 158 1.34 19.54 11.71
CA ARG A 158 1.92 19.93 13.01
C ARG A 158 1.30 21.21 13.60
N ASN A 159 0.84 22.10 12.73
CA ASN A 159 0.21 23.36 13.09
C ASN A 159 -1.28 23.21 13.45
N GLY A 160 -1.82 21.98 13.44
CA GLY A 160 -3.24 21.70 13.73
C GLY A 160 -4.20 21.98 12.57
N ASN A 161 -3.68 22.35 11.39
CA ASN A 161 -4.49 22.57 10.20
C ASN A 161 -5.01 21.23 9.64
N ASP A 162 -6.28 21.19 9.26
CA ASP A 162 -6.95 20.06 8.65
C ASP A 162 -6.78 20.03 7.12
N TRP A 163 -6.57 18.84 6.60
CA TRP A 163 -6.42 18.58 5.18
C TRP A 163 -7.24 17.34 4.79
N ASP A 164 -7.98 17.45 3.69
CA ASP A 164 -8.69 16.33 3.10
C ASP A 164 -7.68 15.43 2.38
N ALA A 165 -7.48 14.21 2.88
CA ALA A 165 -6.49 13.28 2.36
C ALA A 165 -7.18 12.18 1.53
N THR A 166 -6.75 11.97 0.29
CA THR A 166 -7.22 10.86 -0.56
C THR A 166 -6.05 9.96 -0.93
N ILE A 167 -6.20 8.63 -0.76
CA ILE A 167 -5.17 7.67 -1.13
C ILE A 167 -5.00 7.66 -2.66
N VAL A 168 -3.79 7.90 -3.14
CA VAL A 168 -3.41 7.84 -4.57
C VAL A 168 -2.68 6.54 -4.90
N LYS A 169 -1.81 6.09 -3.99
CA LYS A 169 -0.95 4.92 -4.24
C LYS A 169 -0.70 4.17 -2.94
N ILE A 170 -0.52 2.86 -3.05
CA ILE A 170 -0.25 1.98 -1.92
C ILE A 170 0.97 1.13 -2.24
N VAL A 171 1.87 0.97 -1.27
CA VAL A 171 2.99 0.03 -1.30
C VAL A 171 2.74 -1.03 -0.23
N GLU A 172 2.50 -2.25 -0.69
CA GLU A 172 2.03 -3.34 0.16
C GLU A 172 3.19 -4.10 0.84
N HIS A 173 3.23 -4.05 2.17
CA HIS A 173 4.08 -4.89 3.02
C HIS A 173 3.26 -5.44 4.21
N PRO A 174 3.67 -6.54 4.87
CA PRO A 174 2.92 -7.05 6.02
C PRO A 174 2.80 -5.99 7.14
N ILE A 175 1.58 -5.74 7.63
CA ILE A 175 1.32 -4.79 8.74
C ILE A 175 1.53 -5.48 10.09
N SER A 176 1.00 -6.71 10.25
CA SER A 176 1.14 -7.51 11.47
C SER A 176 1.28 -9.02 11.19
N VAL A 177 1.88 -9.75 12.13
CA VAL A 177 2.00 -11.22 12.06
C VAL A 177 0.61 -11.88 12.06
N ARG A 178 -0.33 -11.34 12.82
CA ARG A 178 -1.72 -11.85 12.90
C ARG A 178 -2.43 -11.73 11.56
N GLN A 179 -2.25 -10.61 10.85
CA GLN A 179 -2.78 -10.45 9.50
C GLN A 179 -2.15 -11.44 8.52
N ALA A 180 -0.84 -11.70 8.64
CA ALA A 180 -0.13 -12.62 7.76
C ALA A 180 -0.65 -14.06 7.85
N PHE A 181 -1.17 -14.48 9.02
CA PHE A 181 -1.79 -15.80 9.20
C PHE A 181 -2.97 -16.05 8.26
N LEU A 182 -3.85 -15.04 8.07
CA LEU A 182 -5.03 -15.16 7.20
C LEU A 182 -4.73 -14.80 5.73
N SER A 183 -3.55 -14.22 5.45
CA SER A 183 -3.23 -13.70 4.12
C SER A 183 -3.30 -14.74 2.97
N PRO A 184 -2.86 -16.01 3.13
CA PRO A 184 -2.95 -17.00 2.05
C PRO A 184 -4.40 -17.37 1.72
N TYR A 185 -5.24 -17.51 2.74
CA TYR A 185 -6.66 -17.82 2.58
C TYR A 185 -7.41 -16.70 1.88
N LYS A 186 -7.12 -15.43 2.23
CA LYS A 186 -7.70 -14.27 1.53
C LYS A 186 -7.29 -14.22 0.05
N ARG A 187 -6.04 -14.54 -0.27
CA ARG A 187 -5.57 -14.60 -1.67
C ARG A 187 -6.29 -15.67 -2.46
N ILE A 188 -6.46 -16.86 -1.89
CA ILE A 188 -7.20 -17.96 -2.53
C ILE A 188 -8.66 -17.57 -2.74
N GLY A 189 -9.32 -17.00 -1.72
CA GLY A 189 -10.69 -16.53 -1.83
C GLY A 189 -10.86 -15.47 -2.93
N ARG A 190 -9.92 -14.53 -3.04
CA ARG A 190 -9.90 -13.53 -4.12
C ARG A 190 -9.73 -14.17 -5.49
N MET A 191 -8.81 -15.13 -5.66
CA MET A 191 -8.64 -15.84 -6.92
C MET A 191 -9.90 -16.61 -7.33
N ILE A 192 -10.57 -17.28 -6.39
CA ILE A 192 -11.83 -17.98 -6.64
C ILE A 192 -12.91 -16.97 -7.05
N GLY A 193 -13.03 -15.85 -6.33
CA GLY A 193 -13.96 -14.77 -6.69
C GLY A 193 -13.71 -14.21 -8.08
N GLU A 194 -12.44 -13.99 -8.44
CA GLU A 194 -12.03 -13.52 -9.78
C GLU A 194 -12.35 -14.57 -10.87
N GLN A 195 -12.18 -15.86 -10.59
CA GLN A 195 -12.55 -16.92 -11.53
C GLN A 195 -14.07 -17.03 -11.71
N ILE A 196 -14.84 -16.91 -10.63
CA ILE A 196 -16.31 -16.88 -10.69
C ILE A 196 -16.79 -15.66 -11.45
N ALA A 197 -16.20 -14.48 -11.19
CA ALA A 197 -16.52 -13.25 -11.91
C ALA A 197 -16.19 -13.36 -13.40
N LYS A 198 -15.03 -13.94 -13.76
CA LYS A 198 -14.66 -14.22 -15.15
C LYS A 198 -15.63 -15.21 -15.81
N PHE A 199 -16.05 -16.25 -15.09
CA PHE A 199 -17.02 -17.21 -15.59
C PHE A 199 -18.41 -16.59 -15.77
N ALA A 200 -18.85 -15.75 -14.83
CA ALA A 200 -20.09 -14.99 -14.94
C ALA A 200 -20.05 -14.04 -16.14
N ALA A 201 -18.96 -13.26 -16.29
CA ALA A 201 -18.77 -12.38 -17.44
C ALA A 201 -18.68 -13.12 -18.79
N ALA A 202 -18.07 -14.31 -18.81
CA ALA A 202 -18.03 -15.16 -20.01
C ALA A 202 -19.40 -15.78 -20.34
N LYS A 203 -20.23 -16.03 -19.32
CA LYS A 203 -21.60 -16.53 -19.51
C LYS A 203 -22.54 -15.41 -19.94
N ASP A 204 -22.40 -14.21 -19.40
CA ASP A 204 -23.15 -13.03 -19.84
C ASP A 204 -22.79 -12.66 -21.28
N SER A 205 -21.51 -12.70 -21.67
CA SER A 205 -21.11 -12.47 -23.07
C SER A 205 -21.58 -13.57 -24.04
N ALA A 206 -21.68 -14.82 -23.57
CA ALA A 206 -22.29 -15.93 -24.32
C ALA A 206 -23.81 -15.76 -24.48
N VAL A 207 -24.49 -15.17 -23.49
CA VAL A 207 -25.92 -14.84 -23.55
C VAL A 207 -26.17 -13.63 -24.46
N ASP A 208 -25.32 -12.60 -24.42
CA ASP A 208 -25.39 -11.44 -25.32
C ASP A 208 -25.14 -11.82 -26.79
N THR A 209 -24.21 -12.74 -27.06
CA THR A 209 -23.97 -13.27 -28.42
C THR A 209 -25.10 -14.19 -28.88
N ALA A 210 -25.73 -14.96 -27.99
CA ALA A 210 -26.94 -15.74 -28.28
C ALA A 210 -28.20 -14.87 -28.43
N ALA A 211 -28.26 -13.69 -27.80
CA ALA A 211 -29.33 -12.72 -27.98
C ALA A 211 -29.13 -11.91 -29.27
N GLY A 212 -27.90 -11.53 -29.60
CA GLY A 212 -27.53 -10.92 -30.89
C GLY A 212 -27.81 -11.82 -32.09
N SER A 213 -27.63 -13.14 -31.95
CA SER A 213 -27.99 -14.11 -33.01
C SER A 213 -29.51 -14.33 -33.14
N LYS A 214 -30.30 -14.07 -32.10
CA LYS A 214 -31.77 -14.08 -32.16
C LYS A 214 -32.37 -12.77 -32.66
N LEU A 215 -31.68 -11.65 -32.52
CA LEU A 215 -32.07 -10.35 -33.09
C LEU A 215 -31.71 -10.23 -34.59
N SER A 216 -30.71 -10.98 -35.06
CA SER A 216 -30.37 -11.08 -36.50
C SER A 216 -31.31 -12.00 -37.31
N GLY A 217 -32.30 -12.63 -36.66
CA GLY A 217 -33.29 -13.51 -37.32
C GLY A 217 -34.45 -12.78 -37.99
N MET A 218 -34.51 -11.44 -37.94
CA MET A 218 -35.59 -10.65 -38.52
C MET A 218 -35.06 -9.59 -39.51
N ALA A 219 -34.37 -10.06 -40.56
CA ALA A 219 -34.17 -9.28 -41.79
C ALA A 219 -34.12 -10.23 -42.99
N PRO A 220 -34.93 -10.05 -44.04
CA PRO A 220 -34.87 -10.88 -45.24
C PRO A 220 -33.79 -10.33 -46.17
N GLY A 221 -32.77 -11.14 -46.47
CA GLY A 221 -31.77 -10.81 -47.48
C GLY A 221 -30.56 -11.74 -47.40
N ALA A 222 -30.45 -12.64 -48.37
CA ALA A 222 -29.42 -13.66 -48.47
C ALA A 222 -28.05 -13.11 -48.92
N ASP A 223 -26.96 -13.70 -48.41
CA ASP A 223 -25.87 -14.24 -49.23
C ASP A 223 -24.99 -15.23 -48.42
N PRO A 224 -24.45 -16.31 -49.04
CA PRO A 224 -23.83 -17.42 -48.33
C PRO A 224 -22.33 -17.20 -48.07
N ALA A 225 -21.92 -17.23 -46.79
CA ALA A 225 -20.52 -17.19 -46.40
C ALA A 225 -19.90 -18.60 -46.29
N LYS A 226 -18.73 -18.72 -46.94
CA LYS A 226 -17.60 -19.66 -46.81
C LYS A 226 -17.74 -20.88 -45.86
N PRO A 227 -17.36 -22.10 -46.29
CA PRO A 227 -17.45 -23.29 -45.45
C PRO A 227 -16.53 -23.20 -44.21
N PRO A 228 -16.99 -23.67 -43.04
CA PRO A 228 -16.18 -23.69 -41.82
C PRO A 228 -15.02 -24.69 -41.98
N THR A 229 -13.82 -24.27 -41.59
CA THR A 229 -12.66 -25.16 -41.47
C THR A 229 -13.00 -26.36 -40.59
N PRO A 230 -12.62 -27.60 -40.97
CA PRO A 230 -12.93 -28.78 -40.19
C PRO A 230 -12.44 -28.63 -38.75
N PHE A 231 -13.36 -28.75 -37.80
CA PHE A 231 -13.05 -28.84 -36.38
C PHE A 231 -12.26 -30.14 -36.18
N ASP A 232 -10.95 -30.03 -35.93
CA ASP A 232 -10.02 -31.16 -35.90
C ASP A 232 -10.22 -31.95 -34.59
N VAL A 233 -11.27 -32.78 -34.54
CA VAL A 233 -11.72 -33.55 -33.37
C VAL A 233 -10.60 -34.41 -32.79
N GLY A 234 -9.61 -34.83 -33.58
CA GLY A 234 -8.44 -35.58 -33.09
C GLY A 234 -7.51 -34.77 -32.18
N LYS A 235 -7.24 -33.50 -32.54
CA LYS A 235 -6.41 -32.61 -31.70
C LYS A 235 -7.14 -32.19 -30.44
N PHE A 236 -8.46 -31.97 -30.53
CA PHE A 236 -9.28 -31.66 -29.36
C PHE A 236 -9.53 -32.89 -28.48
N ALA A 237 -9.73 -34.09 -29.05
CA ALA A 237 -9.89 -35.32 -28.27
C ALA A 237 -8.62 -35.66 -27.48
N GLY A 238 -7.42 -35.42 -28.03
CA GLY A 238 -6.17 -35.55 -27.29
C GLY A 238 -6.06 -34.56 -26.13
N ILE A 239 -6.47 -33.31 -26.33
CA ILE A 239 -6.49 -32.26 -25.29
C ILE A 239 -7.56 -32.56 -24.23
N PHE A 240 -8.78 -32.96 -24.62
CA PHE A 240 -9.86 -33.32 -23.69
C PHE A 240 -9.59 -34.64 -22.97
N ALA A 241 -8.91 -35.61 -23.59
CA ALA A 241 -8.46 -36.82 -22.93
C ALA A 241 -7.34 -36.52 -21.93
N ALA A 242 -6.39 -35.64 -22.26
CA ALA A 242 -5.35 -35.21 -21.34
C ALA A 242 -5.93 -34.42 -20.15
N ILE A 243 -6.89 -33.51 -20.39
CA ILE A 243 -7.61 -32.77 -19.35
C ILE A 243 -8.47 -33.73 -18.51
N GLY A 244 -9.15 -34.69 -19.15
CA GLY A 244 -9.98 -35.69 -18.47
C GLY A 244 -9.16 -36.66 -17.62
N LEU A 245 -7.99 -37.07 -18.08
CA LEU A 245 -7.04 -37.89 -17.33
C LEU A 245 -6.38 -37.09 -16.20
N ALA A 246 -6.07 -35.81 -16.41
CA ALA A 246 -5.56 -34.92 -15.36
C ALA A 246 -6.61 -34.64 -14.28
N LEU A 247 -7.86 -34.40 -14.64
CA LEU A 247 -8.98 -34.24 -13.71
C LEU A 247 -9.29 -35.57 -13.00
N GLY A 248 -9.21 -36.70 -13.69
CA GLY A 248 -9.35 -38.03 -13.11
C GLY A 248 -8.25 -38.34 -12.09
N ALA A 249 -7.00 -38.00 -12.39
CA ALA A 249 -5.86 -38.13 -11.49
C ALA A 249 -5.94 -37.19 -10.27
N LEU A 250 -6.42 -35.95 -10.47
CA LEU A 250 -6.74 -35.05 -9.35
C LEU A 250 -7.89 -35.58 -8.50
N GLY A 251 -8.91 -36.16 -9.13
CA GLY A 251 -10.05 -36.79 -8.46
C GLY A 251 -9.62 -37.99 -7.61
N THR A 252 -8.77 -38.86 -8.14
CA THR A 252 -8.24 -40.03 -7.38
C THR A 252 -7.26 -39.61 -6.29
N ALA A 253 -6.46 -38.58 -6.51
CA ALA A 253 -5.60 -38.00 -5.47
C ALA A 253 -6.42 -37.35 -4.34
N LEU A 254 -7.49 -36.64 -4.66
CA LEU A 254 -8.36 -36.03 -3.65
C LEU A 254 -9.15 -37.09 -2.88
N ALA A 255 -9.66 -38.12 -3.59
CA ALA A 255 -10.37 -39.24 -2.98
C ALA A 255 -9.46 -40.07 -2.06
N SER A 256 -8.20 -40.30 -2.42
CA SER A 256 -7.24 -41.03 -1.57
C SER A 256 -6.86 -40.24 -0.32
N VAL A 257 -6.71 -38.90 -0.44
CA VAL A 257 -6.51 -38.01 0.71
C VAL A 257 -7.74 -38.00 1.63
N MET A 258 -8.95 -37.91 1.08
CA MET A 258 -10.18 -37.95 1.87
C MET A 258 -10.40 -39.30 2.54
N SER A 259 -10.12 -40.40 1.84
CA SER A 259 -10.20 -41.75 2.40
C SER A 259 -9.19 -41.95 3.53
N GLY A 260 -7.94 -41.49 3.36
CA GLY A 260 -6.91 -41.54 4.41
C GLY A 260 -7.23 -40.66 5.62
N PHE A 261 -7.94 -39.55 5.41
CA PHE A 261 -8.41 -38.69 6.49
C PHE A 261 -9.57 -39.34 7.26
N LEU A 262 -10.52 -39.99 6.57
CA LEU A 262 -11.67 -40.66 7.22
C LEU A 262 -11.31 -41.95 7.96
N THR A 263 -10.19 -42.60 7.63
CA THR A 263 -9.69 -43.80 8.33
C THR A 263 -8.87 -43.48 9.59
N MET A 264 -8.51 -42.21 9.83
CA MET A 264 -7.74 -41.82 11.00
C MET A 264 -8.59 -41.81 12.28
N PRO A 265 -7.99 -42.16 13.44
CA PRO A 265 -8.65 -42.00 14.72
C PRO A 265 -9.04 -40.53 14.96
N VAL A 266 -10.24 -40.31 15.49
CA VAL A 266 -10.88 -38.98 15.63
C VAL A 266 -9.99 -37.96 16.34
N TRP A 267 -9.10 -38.38 17.24
CA TRP A 267 -8.16 -37.49 17.93
C TRP A 267 -6.99 -36.98 17.07
N GLN A 268 -6.61 -37.70 16.01
CA GLN A 268 -5.58 -37.24 15.05
C GLN A 268 -6.14 -36.22 14.05
N MET A 269 -7.47 -36.18 13.86
CA MET A 269 -8.12 -35.28 12.90
C MET A 269 -7.87 -33.79 13.19
N PRO A 270 -8.03 -33.27 14.44
CA PRO A 270 -7.67 -31.89 14.76
C PRO A 270 -6.18 -31.59 14.55
N LEU A 271 -5.30 -32.57 14.76
CA LEU A 271 -3.86 -32.40 14.65
C LEU A 271 -3.42 -32.31 13.18
N VAL A 272 -4.01 -33.11 12.30
CA VAL A 272 -3.80 -33.02 10.85
C VAL A 272 -4.35 -31.71 10.29
N VAL A 273 -5.55 -31.29 10.70
CA VAL A 273 -6.13 -30.00 10.31
C VAL A 273 -5.26 -28.84 10.79
N GLY A 274 -4.83 -28.86 12.05
CA GLY A 274 -3.92 -27.86 12.61
C GLY A 274 -2.57 -27.82 11.89
N GLY A 275 -2.01 -28.99 11.56
CA GLY A 275 -0.77 -29.14 10.80
C GLY A 275 -0.88 -28.57 9.39
N LEU A 276 -1.99 -28.84 8.68
CA LEU A 276 -2.25 -28.27 7.35
C LEU A 276 -2.41 -26.75 7.41
N VAL A 277 -3.18 -26.26 8.40
CA VAL A 277 -3.35 -24.80 8.61
C VAL A 277 -2.00 -24.14 8.83
N LEU A 278 -1.15 -24.72 9.69
CA LEU A 278 0.20 -24.24 9.97
C LEU A 278 1.15 -24.37 8.77
N MET A 279 1.02 -25.42 7.95
CA MET A 279 1.82 -25.57 6.72
C MET A 279 1.51 -24.45 5.72
N ILE A 280 0.24 -24.05 5.61
CA ILE A 280 -0.20 -22.96 4.73
C ILE A 280 0.15 -21.58 5.33
N SER A 281 -0.13 -21.37 6.63
CA SER A 281 0.01 -20.07 7.28
C SER A 281 1.42 -19.78 7.81
N GLY A 282 2.16 -20.82 8.20
CA GLY A 282 3.46 -20.76 8.86
C GLY A 282 4.52 -20.02 8.05
N PRO A 283 4.75 -20.36 6.77
CA PRO A 283 5.70 -19.64 5.92
C PRO A 283 5.37 -18.15 5.82
N SER A 284 4.09 -17.80 5.72
CA SER A 284 3.62 -16.41 5.63
C SER A 284 3.87 -15.64 6.92
N MET A 285 3.66 -16.26 8.09
CA MET A 285 3.98 -15.67 9.39
C MET A 285 5.48 -15.45 9.58
N ILE A 286 6.32 -16.41 9.16
CA ILE A 286 7.79 -16.30 9.26
C ILE A 286 8.28 -15.13 8.39
N ILE A 287 7.83 -15.06 7.13
CA ILE A 287 8.20 -13.98 6.22
C ILE A 287 7.73 -12.63 6.79
N ALA A 288 6.50 -12.56 7.29
CA ALA A 288 5.99 -11.35 7.92
C ALA A 288 6.84 -10.96 9.13
N TYR A 289 7.17 -11.90 10.02
CA TYR A 289 8.01 -11.64 11.18
C TYR A 289 9.41 -11.12 10.80
N LEU A 290 10.04 -11.70 9.78
CA LEU A 290 11.33 -11.25 9.27
C LEU A 290 11.24 -9.83 8.69
N LYS A 291 10.23 -9.56 7.85
CA LYS A 291 10.01 -8.22 7.27
C LYS A 291 9.73 -7.18 8.35
N LEU A 292 8.90 -7.51 9.35
CA LEU A 292 8.58 -6.63 10.47
C LEU A 292 9.81 -6.27 11.32
N ARG A 293 10.75 -7.21 11.52
CA ARG A 293 12.02 -6.94 12.20
C ARG A 293 13.02 -6.15 11.37
N GLN A 294 12.87 -6.16 10.05
CA GLN A 294 13.73 -5.46 9.10
C GLN A 294 13.17 -4.09 8.68
N ARG A 295 12.04 -3.65 9.24
CA ARG A 295 11.49 -2.32 8.96
C ARG A 295 12.52 -1.24 9.25
N ASN A 296 12.75 -0.37 8.27
CA ASN A 296 13.77 0.67 8.35
C ASN A 296 13.19 2.00 7.85
N LEU A 297 13.39 3.05 8.61
CA LEU A 297 12.97 4.40 8.27
C LEU A 297 13.85 5.03 7.17
N ALA A 298 15.14 4.65 7.07
CA ALA A 298 16.09 5.31 6.17
C ALA A 298 15.60 5.38 4.70
N PRO A 299 15.14 4.28 4.06
CA PRO A 299 14.65 4.36 2.68
C PRO A 299 13.41 5.26 2.49
N ILE A 300 12.63 5.50 3.56
CA ILE A 300 11.49 6.43 3.52
C ILE A 300 12.02 7.87 3.51
N LEU A 301 13.03 8.19 4.32
CA LEU A 301 13.58 9.54 4.38
C LEU A 301 14.48 9.85 3.18
N ASP A 302 15.28 8.88 2.74
CA ASP A 302 16.17 9.02 1.58
C ASP A 302 15.36 9.31 0.31
N ALA A 303 14.17 8.72 0.21
CA ALA A 303 13.24 8.98 -0.89
C ALA A 303 12.67 10.41 -0.86
N GLY A 304 12.64 11.05 0.31
CA GLY A 304 12.27 12.44 0.52
C GLY A 304 13.44 13.42 0.40
N GLY A 305 14.63 12.98 0.00
CA GLY A 305 15.83 13.82 -0.17
C GLY A 305 16.68 13.98 1.09
N TRP A 306 16.42 13.20 2.14
CA TRP A 306 17.32 13.12 3.29
C TRP A 306 18.52 12.23 2.93
N ALA A 307 19.65 12.39 3.61
CA ALA A 307 20.84 11.56 3.41
C ALA A 307 21.13 10.77 4.69
N VAL A 308 20.30 9.77 5.00
CA VAL A 308 20.39 9.04 6.27
C VAL A 308 21.27 7.81 6.12
N ASN A 309 22.48 7.84 6.69
CA ASN A 309 23.40 6.70 6.64
C ASN A 309 23.14 5.65 7.75
N THR A 310 22.17 5.89 8.64
CA THR A 310 21.90 5.00 9.78
C THR A 310 20.72 4.07 9.50
N LYS A 311 20.79 2.84 10.04
CA LYS A 311 19.68 1.88 9.98
C LYS A 311 18.69 2.18 11.10
N ALA A 312 17.87 3.22 10.94
CA ALA A 312 16.81 3.59 11.87
C ALA A 312 15.67 2.54 11.86
N ARG A 313 15.81 1.48 12.67
CA ARG A 313 14.90 0.34 12.69
C ARG A 313 13.60 0.63 13.45
N ILE A 314 12.48 0.21 12.88
CA ILE A 314 11.17 0.24 13.53
C ILE A 314 10.88 -1.17 14.03
N ASN A 315 11.03 -1.41 15.33
CA ASN A 315 10.68 -2.71 15.91
C ASN A 315 9.14 -2.85 16.04
N ILE A 316 8.66 -4.05 16.38
CA ILE A 316 7.20 -4.30 16.50
C ILE A 316 6.53 -3.44 17.59
N PRO A 317 7.02 -3.37 18.84
CA PRO A 317 6.35 -2.58 19.88
C PRO A 317 6.37 -1.07 19.61
N PHE A 318 7.43 -0.54 19.03
CA PHE A 318 7.50 0.84 18.58
C PHE A 318 6.61 1.07 17.35
N GLY A 319 6.54 0.09 16.43
CA GLY A 319 5.59 0.13 15.33
C GLY A 319 4.15 0.24 15.81
N THR A 320 3.77 -0.43 16.90
CA THR A 320 2.40 -0.32 17.45
C THR A 320 2.08 1.06 18.01
N THR A 321 3.08 1.88 18.36
CA THR A 321 2.82 3.26 18.82
C THR A 321 2.68 4.24 17.66
N LEU A 322 3.21 3.92 16.48
CA LEU A 322 3.10 4.77 15.28
C LEU A 322 1.74 4.64 14.56
N THR A 323 0.92 3.64 14.91
CA THR A 323 -0.44 3.49 14.40
C THR A 323 -1.37 3.06 15.53
N THR A 324 -2.19 3.99 16.00
CA THR A 324 -3.18 3.74 17.04
C THR A 324 -4.50 3.32 16.41
N LEU A 325 -5.08 2.23 16.91
CA LEU A 325 -6.39 1.73 16.46
C LEU A 325 -7.51 2.40 17.25
N ALA A 326 -8.68 2.58 16.63
CA ALA A 326 -9.87 3.06 17.32
C ALA A 326 -10.30 2.04 18.37
N GLU A 327 -10.11 2.40 19.64
CA GLU A 327 -10.59 1.65 20.79
C GLU A 327 -11.81 2.35 21.40
N LEU A 328 -12.72 1.57 21.98
CA LEU A 328 -13.83 2.13 22.73
C LEU A 328 -13.31 2.72 24.04
N PRO A 329 -13.85 3.88 24.48
CA PRO A 329 -13.42 4.47 25.75
C PRO A 329 -13.73 3.52 26.92
N MET A 330 -12.89 3.57 27.96
CA MET A 330 -13.03 2.71 29.13
C MET A 330 -14.42 2.86 29.76
N GLY A 331 -15.12 1.75 29.94
CA GLY A 331 -16.49 1.72 30.49
C GLY A 331 -17.62 1.78 29.46
N ALA A 332 -17.32 1.97 28.17
CA ALA A 332 -18.34 1.89 27.12
C ALA A 332 -18.87 0.46 26.96
N LYS A 333 -20.19 0.29 27.08
CA LYS A 333 -20.88 -0.97 26.79
C LYS A 333 -21.35 -0.94 25.33
N ARG A 334 -21.02 -1.98 24.57
CA ARG A 334 -21.60 -2.16 23.22
C ARG A 334 -23.08 -2.51 23.38
N SER A 335 -23.96 -1.78 22.70
CA SER A 335 -25.36 -2.21 22.58
C SER A 335 -25.38 -3.56 21.87
N THR A 336 -25.97 -4.58 22.50
CA THR A 336 -26.20 -5.89 21.89
C THR A 336 -27.48 -5.92 21.05
N VAL A 337 -28.26 -4.84 21.09
CA VAL A 337 -29.48 -4.67 20.30
C VAL A 337 -29.11 -3.83 19.08
N ASP A 338 -28.95 -4.52 17.96
CA ASP A 338 -28.82 -3.92 16.64
C ASP A 338 -30.09 -4.25 15.84
N PRO A 339 -30.97 -3.26 15.59
CA PRO A 339 -32.20 -3.45 14.83
C PRO A 339 -31.98 -3.89 13.38
N PHE A 340 -30.78 -3.66 12.83
CA PHE A 340 -30.40 -3.96 11.45
C PHE A 340 -29.32 -5.04 11.37
N ALA A 341 -29.03 -5.76 12.46
CA ALA A 341 -28.09 -6.86 12.42
C ALA A 341 -28.58 -7.94 11.43
N ASP A 342 -27.73 -8.25 10.46
CA ASP A 342 -27.96 -9.39 9.58
C ASP A 342 -28.22 -10.64 10.43
N LYS A 343 -29.31 -11.34 10.12
CA LYS A 343 -29.64 -12.61 10.76
C LYS A 343 -28.48 -13.56 10.49
N LYS A 344 -27.62 -13.78 11.50
CA LYS A 344 -26.47 -14.68 11.39
C LYS A 344 -26.93 -15.99 10.78
N THR A 345 -26.36 -16.37 9.64
CA THR A 345 -26.61 -17.67 9.05
C THR A 345 -26.30 -18.71 10.12
N PRO A 346 -27.23 -19.63 10.42
CA PRO A 346 -27.06 -20.56 11.52
C PRO A 346 -26.09 -21.66 11.07
N TRP A 347 -24.81 -21.32 10.90
CA TRP A 347 -23.76 -22.24 10.42
C TRP A 347 -23.66 -23.49 11.29
N LYS A 348 -23.99 -23.37 12.59
CA LYS A 348 -24.15 -24.52 13.49
C LYS A 348 -25.25 -25.49 13.03
N LYS A 349 -26.39 -25.00 12.53
CA LYS A 349 -27.46 -25.85 11.97
C LYS A 349 -27.00 -26.53 10.68
N TRP A 350 -26.28 -25.81 9.82
CA TRP A 350 -25.69 -26.39 8.60
C TRP A 350 -24.62 -27.45 8.91
N ALA A 351 -23.78 -27.21 9.92
CA ALA A 351 -22.79 -28.18 10.40
C ALA A 351 -23.47 -29.42 11.01
N VAL A 352 -24.55 -29.25 11.78
CA VAL A 352 -25.35 -30.36 12.32
C VAL A 352 -26.03 -31.13 11.20
N LEU A 353 -26.62 -30.46 10.21
CA LEU A 353 -27.22 -31.12 9.04
C LEU A 353 -26.17 -31.90 8.25
N LEU A 354 -25.00 -31.31 8.00
CA LEU A 354 -23.89 -31.98 7.33
C LEU A 354 -23.44 -33.22 8.12
N ALA A 355 -23.26 -33.10 9.44
CA ALA A 355 -22.91 -34.21 10.30
C ALA A 355 -23.98 -35.31 10.29
N LEU A 356 -25.26 -34.95 10.23
CA LEU A 356 -26.37 -35.88 10.14
C LEU A 356 -26.40 -36.61 8.79
N PHE A 357 -26.14 -35.92 7.68
CA PHE A 357 -25.99 -36.53 6.36
C PHE A 357 -24.79 -37.47 6.28
N VAL A 358 -23.65 -37.08 6.86
CA VAL A 358 -22.46 -37.92 6.94
C VAL A 358 -22.74 -39.17 7.80
N ALA A 359 -23.41 -39.01 8.94
CA ALA A 359 -23.80 -40.12 9.80
C ALA A 359 -24.79 -41.08 9.11
N LEU A 360 -25.77 -40.55 8.37
CA LEU A 360 -26.70 -41.36 7.56
C LEU A 360 -25.98 -42.08 6.42
N GLY A 361 -25.04 -41.42 5.74
CA GLY A 361 -24.21 -42.04 4.70
C GLY A 361 -23.35 -43.17 5.26
N MET A 362 -22.73 -42.97 6.43
CA MET A 362 -21.97 -44.01 7.13
C MET A 362 -22.84 -45.15 7.65
N ALA A 363 -24.07 -44.85 8.10
CA ALA A 363 -25.03 -45.87 8.55
C ALA A 363 -25.62 -46.67 7.38
N TRP A 364 -25.71 -46.08 6.19
CA TRP A 364 -26.07 -46.75 4.95
C TRP A 364 -24.95 -47.70 4.49
N ASP A 365 -23.70 -47.20 4.43
CA ASP A 365 -22.52 -47.97 4.03
C ASP A 365 -22.25 -49.17 4.97
N LYS A 366 -22.45 -48.99 6.28
CA LYS A 366 -22.35 -50.08 7.27
C LYS A 366 -23.58 -50.99 7.36
N GLY A 367 -24.62 -50.76 6.55
CA GLY A 367 -25.81 -51.60 6.49
C GLY A 367 -26.75 -51.51 7.72
N TYR A 368 -26.54 -50.57 8.65
CA TYR A 368 -27.40 -50.41 9.83
C TYR A 368 -28.84 -50.03 9.47
N ILE A 369 -29.02 -49.25 8.40
CA ILE A 369 -30.36 -48.88 7.91
C ILE A 369 -31.10 -50.11 7.38
N GLN A 370 -30.40 -51.05 6.73
CA GLN A 370 -30.97 -52.31 6.24
C GLN A 370 -31.35 -53.25 7.40
N GLN A 371 -30.56 -53.28 8.48
CA GLN A 371 -30.88 -54.03 9.69
C GLN A 371 -32.10 -53.47 10.44
N ILE A 372 -32.27 -52.14 10.47
CA ILE A 372 -33.44 -51.49 11.08
C ILE A 372 -34.72 -51.80 10.29
N PHE A 373 -34.67 -51.78 8.95
CA PHE A 373 -35.81 -52.17 8.11
C PHE A 373 -36.09 -53.68 8.11
N ALA A 374 -35.07 -54.53 8.32
CA ALA A 374 -35.23 -55.97 8.44
C ALA A 374 -35.86 -56.38 9.80
N ASN A 375 -35.55 -55.66 10.88
CA ASN A 375 -36.13 -55.89 12.21
C ASN A 375 -37.53 -55.27 12.40
N ALA A 376 -37.99 -54.45 11.46
CA ALA A 376 -39.30 -53.81 11.49
C ALA A 376 -40.38 -54.55 10.69
N ARG A 377 -40.07 -55.76 10.20
CA ARG A 377 -40.98 -56.59 9.39
C ARG A 377 -41.43 -57.84 10.12
#